data_AF-A0A9W6ZF35-F1
#
_entry.id   AF-A0A9W6ZF35-F1
#
_cell.length_a   1.000
_cell.length_b   1.000
_cell.length_c   1.000
_cell.angle_alpha   90.00
_cell.angle_beta   90.00
_cell.angle_gamma   90.00
#
_symmetry.space_group_name_H-M   'P 1'
#
loop_
_entity.id
_entity.type
_entity.pdbx_description
1 polymer ?
#
loop_
_entity_poly.entity_id
_entity_poly.type
_entity_poly.pdbx_seq_one_letter_code
_entity_poly.pdbx_strand_id
1 'polypeptide(L)'
;MEMLKSPTPSSLALTLLLGLLLGSATTRYLSPSIVITEDDDEVDDDDSDYDSDTTPIPPSTDPTQWGIKNAPYKMVFAVNKSLKMGPGKIAAQCCHAAVGCYKRTLKSAPSAVRAWEITGCAKVCLKLPNETVEEEFTKIKKLCQERGVAYYLVEDAGRTQIAAGSRTVIGVGPAPVSVVDEITSHLKLM
;
A
#
# COMPACT_ATOMS: atom_id res chain seq x y z
N MET A 1 -57.31 38.64 -7.82
CA MET A 1 -56.00 39.12 -8.27
C MET A 1 -55.17 39.37 -7.03
N GLU A 2 -54.63 38.30 -6.43
CA GLU A 2 -53.69 38.40 -5.31
C GLU A 2 -52.27 38.46 -5.87
N MET A 3 -51.51 39.46 -5.45
CA MET A 3 -50.12 39.65 -5.87
C MET A 3 -49.19 38.77 -5.05
N LEU A 4 -48.44 37.89 -5.71
CA LEU A 4 -47.31 37.18 -5.11
C LEU A 4 -46.22 38.20 -4.71
N LYS A 5 -45.95 38.30 -3.41
CA LYS A 5 -44.88 39.12 -2.84
C LYS A 5 -43.60 38.27 -2.79
N SER A 6 -42.53 38.71 -3.47
CA SER A 6 -41.23 38.03 -3.45
C SER A 6 -40.57 38.10 -2.07
N PRO A 7 -39.94 37.02 -1.58
CA PRO A 7 -39.34 36.99 -0.24
C PRO A 7 -38.08 37.86 -0.17
N THR A 8 -37.93 38.60 0.93
CA THR A 8 -36.75 39.43 1.21
C THR A 8 -35.56 38.58 1.68
N PRO A 9 -34.31 38.94 1.30
CA PRO A 9 -33.12 38.10 1.47
C PRO A 9 -32.74 37.77 2.93
N SER A 10 -33.27 38.51 3.91
CA SER A 10 -33.04 38.25 5.34
C SER A 10 -33.70 36.96 5.87
N SER A 11 -34.76 36.49 5.23
CA SER A 11 -35.50 35.30 5.70
C SER A 11 -34.82 33.99 5.31
N LEU A 12 -34.10 33.95 4.18
CA LEU A 12 -33.44 32.73 3.68
C LEU A 12 -32.14 32.42 4.44
N ALA A 13 -31.38 33.44 4.83
CA ALA A 13 -30.16 33.27 5.60
C ALA A 13 -30.44 32.77 7.02
N LEU A 14 -31.54 33.23 7.63
CA LEU A 14 -31.94 32.80 8.98
C LEU A 14 -32.44 31.36 9.01
N THR A 15 -33.13 30.90 7.97
CA THR A 15 -33.54 29.49 7.83
C THR A 15 -32.36 28.55 7.58
N LEU A 16 -31.32 29.00 6.87
CA LEU A 16 -30.13 28.18 6.61
C LEU A 16 -29.26 28.00 7.87
N LEU A 17 -29.11 29.05 8.67
CA LEU A 17 -28.37 29.01 9.94
C LEU A 17 -29.09 28.18 11.01
N LEU A 18 -30.42 28.29 11.13
CA LEU A 18 -31.17 27.46 12.07
C LEU A 18 -31.14 25.97 11.67
N GLY A 19 -31.19 25.67 10.37
CA GLY A 19 -31.03 24.30 9.85
C GLY A 19 -29.64 23.70 10.12
N LEU A 20 -28.57 24.48 10.01
CA LEU A 20 -27.20 24.03 10.33
C LEU A 20 -26.99 23.79 11.83
N LEU A 21 -27.58 24.63 12.70
CA LEU A 21 -27.51 24.46 14.16
C LEU A 21 -28.35 23.28 14.66
N LEU A 22 -29.56 23.09 14.13
CA LEU A 22 -30.40 21.93 14.46
C LEU A 22 -29.84 20.63 13.86
N GLY A 23 -29.25 20.68 12.67
CA GLY A 23 -28.60 19.52 12.03
C GLY A 23 -27.34 19.06 12.78
N SER A 24 -26.54 20.00 13.29
CA SER A 24 -25.35 19.67 14.09
C SER A 24 -25.68 19.25 15.53
N ALA A 25 -26.80 19.72 16.10
CA ALA A 25 -27.27 19.26 17.40
C ALA A 25 -27.95 17.87 17.34
N THR A 26 -28.72 17.56 16.29
CA THR A 26 -29.42 16.26 16.16
C THR A 26 -28.49 15.13 15.71
N THR A 27 -27.47 15.41 14.88
CA THR A 27 -26.44 14.42 14.52
C THR A 27 -25.58 14.01 15.73
N ARG A 28 -25.53 14.83 16.78
CA ARG A 28 -24.83 14.50 18.04
C ARG A 28 -25.68 13.71 19.03
N TYR A 29 -27.00 13.64 18.85
CA TYR A 29 -27.93 13.02 19.81
C TYR A 29 -28.59 11.72 19.30
N LEU A 30 -28.42 11.35 18.04
CA LEU A 30 -28.94 10.09 17.47
C LEU A 30 -27.84 9.19 16.91
N SER A 31 -26.67 9.17 17.57
CA SER A 31 -25.74 8.06 17.41
C SER A 31 -26.25 6.90 18.26
N PRO A 32 -26.55 5.72 17.70
CA PRO A 32 -26.87 4.56 18.51
C PRO A 32 -25.67 4.30 19.44
N SER A 33 -25.95 4.18 20.75
CA SER A 33 -24.97 3.78 21.74
C SER A 33 -24.44 2.40 21.37
N ILE A 34 -23.27 2.36 20.72
CA ILE A 34 -22.40 1.20 20.78
C ILE A 34 -22.01 1.10 22.25
N VAL A 35 -22.64 0.14 22.93
CA VAL A 35 -22.12 -0.38 24.20
C VAL A 35 -20.81 -1.05 23.83
N ILE A 36 -19.71 -0.32 24.01
CA ILE A 36 -18.39 -0.92 24.09
C ILE A 36 -18.42 -1.66 25.42
N THR A 37 -18.52 -2.99 25.38
CA THR A 37 -18.12 -3.79 26.53
C THR A 37 -16.65 -3.46 26.76
N GLU A 38 -16.33 -3.02 27.97
CA GLU A 38 -14.97 -3.08 28.51
C GLU A 38 -14.65 -4.57 28.66
N ASP A 39 -14.38 -5.23 27.53
CA ASP A 39 -13.58 -6.44 27.52
C ASP A 39 -12.13 -5.93 27.61
N ASP A 40 -11.58 -6.01 28.82
CA ASP A 40 -10.16 -5.87 29.12
C ASP A 40 -9.39 -7.03 28.44
N ASP A 41 -9.39 -7.05 27.11
CA ASP A 41 -8.34 -7.73 26.37
C ASP A 41 -7.13 -6.81 26.47
N GLU A 42 -6.19 -7.19 27.34
CA GLU A 42 -4.81 -6.69 27.29
C GLU A 42 -4.36 -6.75 25.82
N VAL A 43 -4.36 -5.60 25.16
CA VAL A 43 -3.63 -5.45 23.91
C VAL A 43 -2.17 -5.50 24.34
N ASP A 44 -1.61 -6.70 24.34
CA ASP A 44 -0.17 -6.89 24.23
C ASP A 44 0.24 -6.14 22.95
N ASP A 45 0.66 -4.88 23.12
CA ASP A 45 1.42 -4.09 22.15
C ASP A 45 2.81 -4.72 21.93
N ASP A 46 2.87 -6.04 21.75
CA ASP A 46 3.95 -6.68 21.01
C ASP A 46 3.62 -6.51 19.53
N ASP A 47 3.73 -5.26 19.07
CA ASP A 47 3.85 -4.92 17.64
C ASP A 47 5.26 -5.33 17.18
N SER A 48 5.63 -6.59 17.45
CA SER A 48 6.73 -7.26 16.80
C SER A 48 6.31 -7.33 15.35
N ASP A 49 6.77 -6.34 14.57
CA ASP A 49 6.82 -6.33 13.12
C ASP A 49 7.06 -7.77 12.66
N TYR A 50 5.98 -8.51 12.37
CA TYR A 50 6.06 -9.85 11.82
C TYR A 50 6.49 -9.66 10.38
N ASP A 51 7.76 -9.32 10.20
CA ASP A 51 8.48 -9.36 8.95
C ASP A 51 8.57 -10.85 8.61
N SER A 52 7.47 -11.38 8.05
CA SER A 52 7.34 -12.76 7.59
C SER A 52 8.49 -13.15 6.66
N ASP A 53 9.11 -12.16 6.02
CA ASP A 53 10.31 -12.32 5.23
C ASP A 53 11.51 -11.90 6.09
N THR A 54 12.11 -12.82 6.85
CA THR A 54 13.34 -12.57 7.63
C THR A 54 14.59 -12.49 6.76
N THR A 55 14.44 -12.39 5.42
CA THR A 55 15.60 -12.35 4.53
C THR A 55 16.50 -11.17 4.87
N PRO A 56 17.80 -11.43 5.12
CA PRO A 56 18.75 -10.37 5.43
C PRO A 56 18.69 -9.29 4.36
N ILE A 57 18.68 -8.04 4.81
CA ILE A 57 18.90 -6.89 3.93
C ILE A 57 20.17 -7.21 3.11
N PRO A 58 20.13 -7.11 1.76
CA PRO A 58 21.26 -7.53 0.93
C PRO A 58 22.56 -6.88 1.44
N PRO A 59 23.65 -7.66 1.55
CA PRO A 59 24.86 -7.23 2.26
C PRO A 59 25.46 -6.00 1.60
N SER A 60 25.56 -4.93 2.39
CA SER A 60 26.24 -3.66 2.11
C SER A 60 26.08 -3.13 0.68
N THR A 61 24.86 -2.80 0.27
CA THR A 61 24.72 -1.68 -0.64
C THR A 61 25.11 -0.43 0.13
N ASP A 62 26.09 0.32 -0.40
CA ASP A 62 26.37 1.67 0.06
C ASP A 62 25.03 2.42 0.21
N PRO A 63 24.65 2.89 1.41
CA PRO A 63 23.35 3.53 1.62
C PRO A 63 23.20 4.83 0.79
N THR A 64 24.29 5.31 0.20
CA THR A 64 24.36 6.44 -0.71
C THR A 64 24.43 6.04 -2.19
N GLN A 65 24.38 4.74 -2.50
CA GLN A 65 24.46 4.20 -3.88
C GLN A 65 23.46 4.88 -4.82
N TRP A 66 22.28 5.22 -4.31
CA TRP A 66 21.18 5.80 -5.07
C TRP A 66 20.73 7.11 -4.45
N GLY A 67 20.58 8.15 -5.28
CA GLY A 67 19.98 9.42 -4.90
C GLY A 67 19.34 10.12 -6.09
N ILE A 68 18.94 11.39 -5.93
CA ILE A 68 18.13 12.09 -6.93
C ILE A 68 18.72 12.10 -8.36
N LYS A 69 20.05 12.06 -8.50
CA LYS A 69 20.76 11.96 -9.79
C LYS A 69 20.45 10.69 -10.59
N ASN A 70 19.92 9.65 -9.95
CA ASN A 70 19.56 8.37 -10.54
C ASN A 70 18.07 8.30 -10.95
N ALA A 71 17.30 9.38 -10.80
CA ALA A 71 15.93 9.42 -11.24
C ALA A 71 15.81 9.13 -12.76
N PRO A 72 14.67 8.55 -13.22
CA PRO A 72 13.44 8.28 -12.47
C PRO A 72 13.51 7.04 -11.57
N TYR A 73 12.62 6.98 -10.57
CA TYR A 73 12.47 5.86 -9.63
C TYR A 73 11.11 5.19 -9.77
N LYS A 74 11.02 3.89 -9.44
CA LYS A 74 9.74 3.18 -9.30
C LYS A 74 9.79 2.07 -8.27
N MET A 75 8.61 1.66 -7.82
CA MET A 75 8.37 0.42 -7.09
C MET A 75 7.46 -0.47 -7.95
N VAL A 76 7.76 -1.76 -8.02
CA VAL A 76 7.00 -2.75 -8.80
C VAL A 76 6.37 -3.77 -7.86
N PHE A 77 5.14 -4.19 -8.18
CA PHE A 77 4.45 -5.30 -7.53
C PHE A 77 4.17 -6.38 -8.56
N ALA A 78 4.82 -7.54 -8.45
CA ALA A 78 4.53 -8.68 -9.31
C ALA A 78 3.55 -9.62 -8.58
N VAL A 79 2.36 -9.77 -9.16
CA VAL A 79 1.21 -10.44 -8.54
C VAL A 79 1.01 -11.84 -9.09
N ASN A 80 0.80 -12.79 -8.18
CA ASN A 80 0.37 -14.15 -8.50
C ASN A 80 -1.12 -14.17 -8.88
N LYS A 81 -1.41 -14.22 -10.19
CA LYS A 81 -2.77 -14.29 -10.71
C LYS A 81 -3.39 -15.70 -10.67
N SER A 82 -2.58 -16.75 -10.50
CA SER A 82 -3.09 -18.13 -10.46
C SER A 82 -3.99 -18.37 -9.24
N LEU A 83 -3.81 -17.57 -8.18
CA LEU A 83 -4.62 -17.59 -6.96
C LEU A 83 -6.02 -16.98 -7.11
N LYS A 84 -6.36 -16.45 -8.30
CA LYS A 84 -7.69 -15.88 -8.61
C LYS A 84 -8.19 -14.85 -7.58
N MET A 85 -7.28 -14.09 -6.97
CA MET A 85 -7.63 -13.03 -6.03
C MET A 85 -8.54 -11.98 -6.68
N GLY A 86 -9.57 -11.56 -5.95
CA GLY A 86 -10.39 -10.41 -6.34
C GLY A 86 -9.62 -9.09 -6.28
N PRO A 87 -10.08 -8.03 -6.98
CA PRO A 87 -9.34 -6.76 -7.10
C PRO A 87 -9.05 -6.11 -5.75
N GLY A 88 -9.99 -6.13 -4.80
CA GLY A 88 -9.77 -5.57 -3.45
C GLY A 88 -8.68 -6.31 -2.68
N LYS A 89 -8.62 -7.65 -2.78
CA LYS A 89 -7.57 -8.44 -2.15
C LYS A 89 -6.21 -8.20 -2.80
N ILE A 90 -6.15 -8.11 -4.14
CA ILE A 90 -4.92 -7.75 -4.86
C ILE A 90 -4.39 -6.40 -4.37
N ALA A 91 -5.27 -5.39 -4.27
CA ALA A 91 -4.90 -4.06 -3.79
C ALA A 91 -4.32 -4.12 -2.37
N ALA A 92 -4.98 -4.82 -1.44
CA ALA A 92 -4.49 -4.99 -0.08
C ALA A 92 -3.10 -5.66 -0.03
N GLN A 93 -2.89 -6.73 -0.80
CA GLN A 93 -1.57 -7.40 -0.84
C GLN A 93 -0.49 -6.53 -1.48
N CYS A 94 -0.82 -5.70 -2.48
CA CYS A 94 0.12 -4.72 -3.01
C CYS A 94 0.46 -3.64 -1.99
N CYS A 95 -0.51 -3.19 -1.16
CA CYS A 95 -0.25 -2.25 -0.08
C CYS A 95 0.68 -2.84 0.99
N HIS A 96 0.48 -4.11 1.38
CA HIS A 96 1.39 -4.81 2.29
C HIS A 96 2.81 -4.87 1.71
N ALA A 97 2.94 -5.28 0.43
CA ALA A 97 4.22 -5.29 -0.27
C ALA A 97 4.87 -3.90 -0.31
N ALA A 98 4.09 -2.84 -0.51
CA ALA A 98 4.57 -1.47 -0.59
C ALA A 98 5.17 -1.00 0.74
N VAL A 99 4.48 -1.25 1.85
CA VAL A 99 4.95 -0.88 3.20
C VAL A 99 6.22 -1.66 3.54
N GLY A 100 6.24 -2.96 3.26
CA GLY A 100 7.42 -3.79 3.49
C GLY A 100 8.64 -3.34 2.67
N CYS A 101 8.44 -3.07 1.39
CA CYS A 101 9.48 -2.53 0.49
C CYS A 101 10.00 -1.16 0.96
N TYR A 102 9.09 -0.27 1.36
CA TYR A 102 9.44 1.04 1.89
C TYR A 102 10.28 0.93 3.17
N LYS A 103 9.82 0.15 4.17
CA LYS A 103 10.54 -0.07 5.44
C LYS A 103 11.94 -0.65 5.19
N ARG A 104 12.07 -1.64 4.30
CA ARG A 104 13.37 -2.24 3.94
C ARG A 104 14.29 -1.24 3.24
N THR A 105 13.79 -0.52 2.24
CA THR A 105 14.59 0.45 1.48
C THR A 105 14.96 1.66 2.32
N LEU A 106 14.12 2.08 3.27
CA LEU A 106 14.46 3.14 4.21
C LEU A 106 15.66 2.78 5.09
N LYS A 107 15.76 1.50 5.49
CA LYS A 107 16.91 0.98 6.26
C LYS A 107 18.17 0.83 5.40
N SER A 108 18.04 0.38 4.15
CA SER A 108 19.21 0.05 3.30
C SER A 108 19.69 1.17 2.38
N ALA A 109 18.78 2.03 1.89
CA ALA A 109 19.05 3.09 0.92
C ALA A 109 18.09 4.30 1.13
N PRO A 110 18.19 5.04 2.25
CA PRO A 110 17.27 6.13 2.57
C PRO A 110 17.25 7.26 1.53
N SER A 111 18.37 7.50 0.84
CA SER A 111 18.46 8.47 -0.26
C SER A 111 17.63 8.06 -1.48
N ALA A 112 17.45 6.76 -1.74
CA ALA A 112 16.58 6.24 -2.78
C ALA A 112 15.11 6.47 -2.46
N VAL A 113 14.71 6.26 -1.19
CA VAL A 113 13.36 6.55 -0.72
C VAL A 113 13.03 8.02 -0.92
N ARG A 114 13.90 8.92 -0.44
CA ARG A 114 13.69 10.37 -0.63
C ARG A 114 13.57 10.74 -2.11
N ALA A 115 14.42 10.20 -2.97
CA ALA A 115 14.37 10.47 -4.40
C ALA A 115 13.06 9.96 -5.03
N TRP A 116 12.62 8.75 -4.67
CA TRP A 116 11.34 8.19 -5.11
C TRP A 116 10.15 9.03 -4.63
N GLU A 117 10.17 9.52 -3.40
CA GLU A 117 9.12 10.38 -2.84
C GLU A 117 8.96 11.69 -3.61
N ILE A 118 10.07 12.40 -3.83
CA ILE A 118 10.03 13.68 -4.54
C ILE A 118 9.82 13.53 -6.06
N THR A 119 9.97 12.32 -6.60
CA THR A 119 9.69 12.00 -8.02
C THR A 119 8.32 11.37 -8.24
N GLY A 120 7.42 11.46 -7.25
CA GLY A 120 6.00 11.12 -7.41
C GLY A 120 5.62 9.70 -6.96
N CYS A 121 6.49 9.01 -6.25
CA CYS A 121 6.23 7.70 -5.64
C CYS A 121 5.69 6.65 -6.64
N ALA A 122 6.23 6.59 -7.86
CA ALA A 122 5.71 5.75 -8.94
C ALA A 122 5.61 4.27 -8.53
N LYS A 123 4.47 3.67 -8.82
CA LYS A 123 4.10 2.28 -8.47
C LYS A 123 3.52 1.58 -9.70
N VAL A 124 4.02 0.39 -10.02
CA VAL A 124 3.59 -0.37 -11.21
C VAL A 124 3.19 -1.79 -10.80
N CYS A 125 2.02 -2.23 -11.24
CA CYS A 125 1.50 -3.56 -10.94
C CYS A 125 1.65 -4.47 -12.16
N LEU A 126 2.35 -5.58 -11.98
CA LEU A 126 2.69 -6.58 -13.01
C LEU A 126 2.13 -7.94 -12.63
N LYS A 127 1.92 -8.81 -13.62
CA LYS A 127 1.46 -10.19 -13.41
C LYS A 127 2.57 -11.18 -13.65
N LEU A 128 2.69 -12.13 -12.73
CA LEU A 128 3.55 -13.29 -12.90
C LEU A 128 2.90 -14.27 -13.91
N PRO A 129 3.69 -14.97 -14.74
CA PRO A 129 3.19 -16.06 -15.57
C PRO A 129 2.63 -17.19 -14.67
N ASN A 130 1.42 -17.66 -14.97
CA ASN A 130 0.76 -18.66 -14.12
C ASN A 130 1.50 -19.99 -14.06
N GLU A 131 2.14 -20.40 -15.16
CA GLU A 131 2.80 -21.71 -15.29
C GLU A 131 4.14 -21.78 -14.53
N THR A 132 4.82 -20.64 -14.36
CA THR A 132 6.18 -20.57 -13.80
C THR A 132 6.26 -19.64 -12.58
N VAL A 133 5.15 -19.51 -11.84
CA VAL A 133 5.02 -18.49 -10.78
C VAL A 133 6.06 -18.62 -9.67
N GLU A 134 6.32 -19.83 -9.18
CA GLU A 134 7.29 -20.07 -8.09
C GLU A 134 8.75 -19.87 -8.54
N GLU A 135 9.04 -20.24 -9.79
CA GLU A 135 10.34 -20.00 -10.41
C GLU A 135 10.59 -18.50 -10.57
N GLU A 136 9.58 -17.75 -11.00
CA GLU A 136 9.66 -16.31 -11.16
C GLU A 136 9.81 -15.58 -9.81
N PHE A 137 9.09 -16.00 -8.76
CA PHE A 137 9.35 -15.48 -7.41
C PHE A 137 10.81 -15.68 -6.99
N THR A 138 11.34 -16.88 -7.18
CA THR A 138 12.72 -17.23 -6.82
C THR A 138 13.73 -16.42 -7.62
N LYS A 139 13.51 -16.29 -8.93
CA LYS A 139 14.34 -15.52 -9.85
C LYS A 139 14.37 -14.04 -9.49
N ILE A 140 13.21 -13.43 -9.23
CA ILE A 140 13.12 -12.01 -8.83
C ILE A 140 13.88 -11.78 -7.53
N LYS A 141 13.68 -12.62 -6.51
CA LYS A 141 14.42 -12.51 -5.23
C LYS A 141 15.93 -12.52 -5.45
N LYS A 142 16.42 -13.49 -6.23
CA LYS A 142 17.84 -13.61 -6.53
C LYS A 142 18.39 -12.37 -7.25
N LEU A 143 17.69 -11.89 -8.28
CA LEU A 143 18.09 -10.68 -9.01
C LEU A 143 18.08 -9.45 -8.11
N CYS A 144 17.09 -9.31 -7.23
CA CYS A 144 17.06 -8.22 -6.24
C CYS A 144 18.30 -8.26 -5.32
N GLN A 145 18.66 -9.44 -4.82
CA GLN A 145 19.87 -9.62 -3.99
C GLN A 145 21.15 -9.27 -4.76
N GLU A 146 21.29 -9.73 -6.00
CA GLU A 146 22.45 -9.46 -6.87
C GLU A 146 22.58 -7.97 -7.22
N ARG A 147 21.46 -7.27 -7.40
CA ARG A 147 21.43 -5.83 -7.72
C ARG A 147 21.38 -4.93 -6.48
N GLY A 148 21.32 -5.52 -5.28
CA GLY A 148 21.22 -4.78 -4.03
C GLY A 148 19.88 -4.04 -3.85
N VAL A 149 18.84 -4.45 -4.57
CA VAL A 149 17.49 -3.86 -4.51
C VAL A 149 16.69 -4.54 -3.42
N ALA A 150 16.08 -3.73 -2.55
CA ALA A 150 15.15 -4.26 -1.55
C ALA A 150 13.91 -4.87 -2.22
N TYR A 151 13.42 -5.96 -1.66
CA TYR A 151 12.17 -6.58 -2.06
C TYR A 151 11.38 -7.02 -0.82
N TYR A 152 10.09 -7.30 -0.98
CA TYR A 152 9.26 -7.83 0.08
C TYR A 152 8.30 -8.86 -0.48
N LEU A 153 8.37 -10.11 0.00
CA LEU A 153 7.42 -11.16 -0.38
C LEU A 153 6.24 -11.20 0.58
N VAL A 154 5.03 -11.11 0.03
CA VAL A 154 3.78 -11.23 0.79
C VAL A 154 3.21 -12.64 0.67
N GLU A 155 2.98 -13.27 1.81
CA GLU A 155 2.37 -14.59 1.92
C GLU A 155 1.00 -14.46 2.59
N ASP A 156 0.01 -15.23 2.14
CA ASP A 156 -1.31 -15.22 2.74
C ASP A 156 -1.28 -15.95 4.09
N ALA A 157 -1.66 -15.26 5.16
CA ALA A 157 -1.69 -15.80 6.53
C ALA A 157 -2.79 -16.86 6.75
N GLY A 158 -3.46 -17.34 5.70
CA GLY A 158 -4.50 -18.38 5.79
C GLY A 158 -5.84 -17.89 6.34
N ARG A 159 -6.04 -16.58 6.48
CA ARG A 159 -7.32 -15.98 6.94
C ARG A 159 -8.36 -15.87 5.82
N THR A 160 -8.12 -16.52 4.67
CA THR A 160 -8.99 -16.44 3.50
C THR A 160 -9.08 -17.79 2.78
N GLN A 161 -9.82 -17.85 1.66
CA GLN A 161 -10.02 -19.03 0.82
C GLN A 161 -8.77 -19.55 0.08
N ILE A 162 -7.60 -18.90 0.23
CA ILE A 162 -6.33 -19.36 -0.34
C ILE A 162 -5.60 -20.19 0.71
N ALA A 163 -4.92 -21.26 0.28
CA ALA A 163 -4.10 -22.07 1.17
C ALA A 163 -3.09 -21.20 1.94
N ALA A 164 -3.03 -21.39 3.26
CA ALA A 164 -2.07 -20.69 4.12
C ALA A 164 -0.63 -20.84 3.61
N GLY A 165 0.15 -19.75 3.66
CA GLY A 165 1.53 -19.72 3.14
C GLY A 165 1.64 -19.54 1.63
N SER A 166 0.53 -19.35 0.90
CA SER A 166 0.60 -19.06 -0.54
C SER A 166 1.23 -17.69 -0.81
N ARG A 167 2.21 -17.65 -1.70
CA ARG A 167 2.88 -16.42 -2.14
C ARG A 167 1.98 -15.61 -3.06
N THR A 168 1.62 -14.41 -2.63
CA THR A 168 0.62 -13.58 -3.31
C THR A 168 1.25 -12.50 -4.18
N VAL A 169 2.16 -11.70 -3.63
CA VAL A 169 2.77 -10.54 -4.29
C VAL A 169 4.23 -10.44 -3.86
N ILE A 170 5.12 -10.13 -4.80
CA ILE A 170 6.48 -9.66 -4.48
C ILE A 170 6.59 -8.18 -4.87
N GLY A 171 6.93 -7.35 -3.90
CA GLY A 171 7.30 -5.96 -4.12
C GLY A 171 8.79 -5.84 -4.41
N VAL A 172 9.19 -4.92 -5.29
CA VAL A 172 10.58 -4.63 -5.67
C VAL A 172 10.81 -3.12 -5.65
N GLY A 173 11.86 -2.67 -4.97
CA GLY A 173 12.24 -1.27 -4.86
C GLY A 173 11.71 -0.57 -3.58
N PRO A 174 11.59 0.77 -3.56
CA PRO A 174 11.83 1.66 -4.70
C PRO A 174 13.31 1.73 -5.08
N ALA A 175 13.59 1.76 -6.37
CA ALA A 175 14.95 1.88 -6.92
C ALA A 175 14.89 2.61 -8.28
N PRO A 176 16.05 3.02 -8.84
CA PRO A 176 16.09 3.62 -10.18
C PRO A 176 15.40 2.73 -11.20
N VAL A 177 14.64 3.34 -12.12
CA VAL A 177 13.87 2.61 -13.15
C VAL A 177 14.76 1.65 -13.93
N SER A 178 15.97 2.10 -14.29
CA SER A 178 16.95 1.27 -15.03
C SER A 178 17.33 -0.01 -14.30
N VAL A 179 17.42 0.00 -12.97
CA VAL A 179 17.77 -1.18 -12.16
C VAL A 179 16.55 -2.09 -11.97
N VAL A 180 15.37 -1.50 -11.72
CA VAL A 180 14.14 -2.28 -11.56
C VAL A 180 13.74 -2.98 -12.87
N ASP A 181 14.02 -2.37 -14.02
CA ASP A 181 13.73 -2.97 -15.34
C ASP A 181 14.62 -4.17 -15.66
N GLU A 182 15.86 -4.23 -15.17
CA GLU A 182 16.70 -5.43 -15.29
C GLU A 182 16.10 -6.64 -14.57
N ILE A 183 15.25 -6.39 -13.57
CA ILE A 183 14.62 -7.43 -12.74
C ILE A 183 13.23 -7.83 -13.29
N THR A 184 12.47 -6.86 -13.80
CA THR A 184 11.01 -7.02 -13.98
C THR A 184 10.48 -6.70 -15.38
N SER A 185 11.31 -6.23 -16.32
CA SER A 185 10.85 -5.78 -17.65
C SER A 185 10.22 -6.88 -18.52
N HIS A 186 10.51 -8.16 -18.26
CA HIS A 186 9.90 -9.30 -18.96
C HIS A 186 8.47 -9.59 -18.51
N LEU A 187 8.04 -9.03 -17.38
CA LEU A 187 6.69 -9.22 -16.85
C LEU A 187 5.69 -8.29 -17.53
N LYS A 188 4.44 -8.74 -17.62
CA LYS A 188 3.36 -7.98 -18.28
C LYS A 188 2.59 -7.15 -17.25
N LEU A 189 1.99 -6.04 -17.69
CA LEU A 189 1.05 -5.28 -16.88
C LEU A 189 -0.15 -6.16 -16.45
N MET A 190 -0.64 -5.89 -15.23
CA MET A 190 -1.77 -6.59 -14.59
C MET A 190 -3.08 -6.47 -15.36
#